data_AF-G9KJ90-F1
#
_entry.id   AF-G9KJ90-F1
#
_cell.length_a   1.000
_cell.length_b   1.000
_cell.length_c   1.000
_cell.angle_alpha   90.00
_cell.angle_beta   90.00
_cell.angle_gamma   90.00
#
_symmetry.space_group_name_H-M   'P 1'
#
loop_
_entity.id
_entity.type
_entity.pdbx_description
1 polymer ?
#
loop_
_entity_poly.entity_id
_entity_poly.type
_entity_poly.pdbx_seq_one_letter_code
_entity_poly.pdbx_strand_id
1 'polypeptide(L)'
;KGNSGRPTPKYTKVGERLRHVIPGHMACSMACGGRACKYENPARWSEQEQAIKGVYSSWVTENILAMARPSTELLEKYGLIEQFQSHGIKTVINL
;
A
#
# COMPACT_ATOMS: atom_id res chain seq x y z
N LYS A 1 -11.09 -11.33 25.25
CA LYS A 1 -12.38 -11.62 24.57
C LYS A 1 -12.46 -10.75 23.32
N GLY A 2 -12.00 -11.25 22.17
CA GLY A 2 -12.02 -10.50 20.91
C GLY A 2 -13.40 -10.60 20.28
N ASN A 3 -14.01 -9.45 20.00
CA ASN A 3 -15.32 -9.38 19.38
C ASN A 3 -15.22 -9.97 17.95
N SER A 4 -15.84 -11.13 17.72
CA SER A 4 -15.85 -11.87 16.43
C SER A 4 -16.79 -11.22 15.40
N GLY A 5 -16.91 -9.89 15.43
CA GLY A 5 -17.70 -9.12 14.48
C GLY A 5 -17.03 -9.08 13.12
N ARG A 6 -17.82 -9.30 12.07
CA ARG A 6 -17.36 -9.17 10.67
C ARG A 6 -16.69 -7.80 10.48
N PRO A 7 -15.44 -7.72 9.98
CA PRO A 7 -14.76 -6.44 9.84
C PRO A 7 -15.56 -5.53 8.91
N THR A 8 -15.93 -4.35 9.41
CA THR A 8 -16.64 -3.34 8.62
C THR A 8 -15.63 -2.36 8.02
N PRO A 9 -15.83 -1.93 6.76
CA PRO A 9 -14.96 -0.94 6.14
C PRO A 9 -14.96 0.38 6.92
N LYS A 10 -13.78 1.02 7.00
CA LYS A 10 -13.60 2.31 7.69
C LYS A 10 -13.97 3.53 6.82
N TYR A 11 -14.34 3.33 5.56
CA TYR A 11 -14.71 4.41 4.64
C TYR A 11 -16.23 4.67 4.64
N THR A 12 -16.64 5.88 4.22
CA THR A 12 -18.06 6.27 4.20
C THR A 12 -18.82 5.56 3.06
N LYS A 13 -20.12 5.28 3.28
CA LYS A 13 -20.99 4.69 2.26
C LYS A 13 -21.08 5.55 0.99
N VAL A 14 -21.09 6.87 1.16
CA VAL A 14 -21.09 7.82 0.04
C VAL A 14 -19.77 7.77 -0.73
N GLY A 15 -18.64 7.79 -0.02
CA GLY A 15 -17.32 7.66 -0.64
C GLY A 15 -17.18 6.36 -1.41
N GLU A 16 -17.76 5.27 -0.91
CA GLU A 16 -17.73 3.99 -1.60
C GLU A 16 -18.53 3.99 -2.90
N ARG A 17 -19.74 4.55 -2.90
CA ARG A 17 -20.52 4.71 -4.15
C ARG A 17 -19.79 5.59 -5.16
N LEU A 18 -19.11 6.65 -4.69
CA LEU A 18 -18.34 7.51 -5.57
C LEU A 18 -17.20 6.74 -6.26
N ARG A 19 -16.48 5.86 -5.54
CA ARG A 19 -15.40 5.06 -6.13
C ARG A 19 -15.86 4.19 -7.30
N HIS A 20 -17.08 3.67 -7.25
CA HIS A 20 -17.62 2.81 -8.31
C HIS A 20 -17.92 3.55 -9.62
N VAL A 21 -18.02 4.89 -9.59
CA VAL A 21 -18.28 5.70 -10.79
C VAL A 21 -17.04 6.45 -11.27
N ILE A 22 -15.93 6.43 -10.52
CA ILE A 22 -14.67 7.03 -10.96
C ILE A 22 -14.05 6.16 -12.06
N PRO A 23 -13.71 6.73 -13.24
CA PRO A 23 -12.98 6.00 -14.26
C PRO A 23 -11.68 5.41 -13.71
N GLY A 24 -11.36 4.17 -14.08
CA GLY A 24 -10.23 3.44 -13.48
C GLY A 24 -8.90 4.19 -13.54
N HIS A 25 -8.61 4.88 -14.65
CA HIS A 25 -7.39 5.68 -14.81
C HIS A 25 -7.33 6.91 -13.90
N MET A 26 -8.47 7.38 -13.36
CA MET A 26 -8.57 8.48 -12.41
C MET A 26 -8.77 8.01 -10.96
N ALA A 27 -8.94 6.72 -10.71
CA ALA A 27 -9.20 6.20 -9.37
C ALA A 27 -8.13 6.63 -8.37
N CYS A 28 -6.85 6.55 -8.72
CA CYS A 28 -5.76 6.96 -7.83
C CYS A 28 -5.79 8.48 -7.54
N SER A 29 -5.95 9.31 -8.56
CA SER A 29 -5.96 10.77 -8.40
C SER A 29 -7.17 11.26 -7.61
N MET A 30 -8.34 10.67 -7.83
CA MET A 30 -9.59 11.13 -7.23
C MET A 30 -9.94 10.44 -5.91
N ALA A 31 -9.56 9.17 -5.70
CA ALA A 31 -9.91 8.41 -4.49
C ALA A 31 -8.78 8.34 -3.45
N CYS A 32 -7.51 8.45 -3.88
CA CYS A 32 -6.33 8.32 -3.00
C CYS A 32 -5.48 9.60 -2.92
N GLY A 33 -5.81 10.63 -3.71
CA GLY A 33 -5.09 11.91 -3.73
C GLY A 33 -3.94 12.00 -4.74
N GLY A 34 -3.75 11.00 -5.60
CA GLY A 34 -2.75 11.01 -6.67
C GLY A 34 -1.34 11.27 -6.15
N ARG A 35 -0.65 12.28 -6.71
CA ARG A 35 0.72 12.66 -6.28
C ARG A 35 0.79 13.12 -4.82
N ALA A 36 -0.32 13.55 -4.23
CA ALA A 36 -0.38 13.95 -2.83
C ALA A 36 -0.70 12.76 -1.89
N CYS A 37 -0.88 11.55 -2.43
CA CYS A 37 -1.12 10.34 -1.64
C CYS A 37 0.00 10.14 -0.62
N LYS A 38 -0.36 9.97 0.66
CA LYS A 38 0.64 9.79 1.73
C LYS A 38 1.51 8.53 1.55
N TYR A 39 0.99 7.52 0.85
CA TYR A 39 1.70 6.26 0.61
C TYR A 39 2.71 6.35 -0.55
N GLU A 40 2.65 7.41 -1.36
CA GLU A 40 3.65 7.70 -2.41
C GLU A 40 4.87 8.44 -1.86
N ASN A 41 4.85 8.91 -0.61
CA ASN A 41 5.95 9.64 -0.01
C ASN A 41 6.59 8.86 1.16
N PRO A 42 7.75 8.21 0.94
CA PRO A 42 8.44 7.42 1.96
C PRO A 42 8.90 8.24 3.17
N ALA A 43 9.15 9.54 2.99
CA ALA A 43 9.59 10.43 4.07
C ALA A 43 8.51 10.67 5.14
N ARG A 44 7.26 10.23 4.90
CA ARG A 44 6.18 10.29 5.88
C ARG A 44 6.17 9.13 6.87
N TRP A 45 7.04 8.14 6.70
CA TRP A 45 7.06 6.90 7.47
C TRP A 45 8.41 6.73 8.16
N SER A 46 8.39 6.18 9.37
CA SER A 46 9.61 5.80 10.08
C SER A 46 10.32 4.62 9.40
N GLU A 47 11.55 4.33 9.80
CA GLU A 47 12.27 3.13 9.30
C GLU A 47 11.55 1.84 9.69
N GLN A 48 10.91 1.81 10.87
CA GLN A 48 10.17 0.65 11.36
C GLN A 48 8.87 0.39 10.56
N GLU A 49 8.34 1.43 9.91
CA GLU A 49 7.16 1.35 9.03
C GLU A 49 7.53 1.07 7.56
N GLN A 50 8.80 0.74 7.30
CA GLN A 50 9.35 0.47 5.98
C GLN A 50 10.16 -0.83 5.97
N ALA A 51 9.47 -1.95 6.23
CA ALA A 51 10.08 -3.29 6.12
C ALA A 51 10.75 -3.51 4.74
N ILE A 52 10.22 -2.90 3.69
CA ILE A 52 10.92 -2.61 2.43
C ILE A 52 11.20 -1.11 2.40
N LYS A 53 12.48 -0.73 2.35
CA LYS A 53 12.91 0.67 2.36
C LYS A 53 12.38 1.41 1.14
N GLY A 54 11.78 2.58 1.37
CA GLY A 54 11.15 3.37 0.32
C GLY A 54 9.67 3.05 0.09
N VAL A 55 9.08 2.14 0.86
CA VAL A 55 7.65 1.78 0.76
C VAL A 55 7.06 1.58 2.15
N TYR A 56 5.89 2.18 2.42
CA TYR A 56 5.15 1.86 3.63
C TYR A 56 4.80 0.38 3.65
N SER A 57 5.37 -0.37 4.59
CA SER A 57 5.31 -1.83 4.58
C SER A 57 5.61 -2.43 5.95
N SER A 58 4.95 -3.56 6.23
CA SER A 58 5.09 -4.28 7.49
C SER A 58 4.87 -5.77 7.30
N TRP A 59 5.66 -6.58 8.01
CA TRP A 59 5.41 -8.01 8.15
C TRP A 59 4.19 -8.21 9.05
N VAL A 60 3.10 -8.70 8.46
CA VAL A 60 1.84 -9.00 9.16
C VAL A 60 1.90 -10.38 9.82
N THR A 61 2.70 -11.27 9.23
CA THR A 61 3.09 -12.57 9.78
C THR A 61 4.53 -12.87 9.34
N GLU A 62 5.11 -13.98 9.82
CA GLU A 62 6.44 -14.45 9.40
C GLU A 62 6.61 -14.62 7.89
N ASN A 63 5.52 -14.88 7.15
CA ASN A 63 5.57 -15.15 5.70
C ASN A 63 4.73 -14.19 4.85
N ILE A 64 4.11 -13.18 5.47
CA ILE A 64 3.21 -12.24 4.78
C ILE A 64 3.64 -10.82 5.12
N LEU A 65 4.15 -10.12 4.10
CA LEU A 65 4.38 -8.68 4.12
C LEU A 65 3.20 -7.97 3.43
N ALA A 66 2.63 -6.97 4.10
CA ALA A 66 1.73 -6.02 3.47
C ALA A 66 2.50 -4.74 3.14
N MET A 67 2.34 -4.23 1.92
CA MET A 67 2.99 -2.99 1.49
C MET A 67 2.06 -2.13 0.64
N ALA A 68 2.30 -0.82 0.65
CA ALA A 68 1.72 0.07 -0.35
C ALA A 68 2.21 -0.31 -1.75
N ARG A 69 1.37 -0.08 -2.77
CA ARG A 69 1.76 -0.31 -4.17
C ARG A 69 2.89 0.68 -4.54
N PRO A 70 4.09 0.22 -4.91
CA PRO A 70 5.15 1.14 -5.29
C PRO A 70 4.89 1.73 -6.68
N SER A 71 5.34 2.96 -6.89
CA SER A 71 5.42 3.59 -8.22
C SER A 71 6.74 3.24 -8.91
N THR A 72 6.81 3.43 -10.24
CA THR A 72 8.03 3.21 -11.03
C THR A 72 9.22 4.00 -10.49
N GLU A 73 8.98 5.26 -10.10
CA GLU A 73 10.00 6.10 -9.48
C GLU A 73 10.58 5.48 -8.20
N LEU A 74 9.71 4.94 -7.32
CA LEU A 74 10.15 4.31 -6.08
C LEU A 74 10.85 2.97 -6.32
N LEU A 75 10.38 2.18 -7.29
CA LEU A 75 11.01 0.92 -7.71
C LEU A 75 12.48 1.13 -8.07
N GLU A 76 12.76 2.13 -8.91
CA GLU A 76 14.11 2.45 -9.38
C GLU A 76 14.95 3.14 -8.31
N LYS A 77 14.42 4.18 -7.67
CA LYS A 77 15.15 5.01 -6.70
C LYS A 77 15.66 4.22 -5.49
N TYR A 78 14.90 3.22 -5.05
CA TYR A 78 15.23 2.43 -3.85
C TYR A 78 15.68 1.00 -4.17
N GLY A 79 15.79 0.60 -5.45
CA GLY A 79 16.16 -0.77 -5.82
C GLY A 79 15.23 -1.80 -5.18
N LEU A 80 13.92 -1.63 -5.38
CA LEU A 80 12.93 -2.45 -4.65
C LEU A 80 12.97 -3.91 -5.07
N ILE A 81 13.34 -4.23 -6.31
CA ILE A 81 13.44 -5.61 -6.80
C ILE A 81 14.56 -6.35 -6.06
N GLU A 82 15.71 -5.72 -5.87
CA GLU A 82 16.84 -6.26 -5.12
C GLU A 82 16.48 -6.47 -3.65
N GLN A 83 15.74 -5.51 -3.06
CA GLN A 83 15.20 -5.67 -1.71
C GLN A 83 14.22 -6.83 -1.61
N PHE A 84 13.33 -7.03 -2.57
CA PHE A 84 12.41 -8.18 -2.58
C PHE A 84 13.19 -9.50 -2.60
N GLN A 85 14.23 -9.59 -3.44
CA GLN A 85 15.08 -10.76 -3.53
C GLN A 85 15.84 -11.03 -2.22
N SER A 86 16.42 -9.99 -1.60
CA SER A 86 17.17 -10.11 -0.34
C SER A 86 16.29 -10.52 0.85
N HIS A 87 15.03 -10.09 0.85
CA HIS A 87 14.02 -10.52 1.84
C HIS A 87 13.37 -11.87 1.49
N GLY A 88 13.80 -12.54 0.42
CA GLY A 88 13.27 -13.83 0.01
C GLY A 88 11.83 -13.80 -0.52
N ILE A 89 11.30 -12.62 -0.88
CA ILE A 89 9.95 -12.48 -1.44
C ILE A 89 9.91 -13.18 -2.81
N LYS A 90 8.99 -14.13 -2.96
CA LYS A 90 8.82 -14.92 -4.19
C LYS A 90 7.57 -14.55 -5.00
N THR A 91 6.59 -13.95 -4.34
CA THR A 91 5.27 -13.65 -4.93
C THR A 91 4.83 -12.27 -4.50
N VAL A 92 4.35 -11.50 -5.47
CA VAL A 92 3.67 -10.21 -5.24
C VAL A 92 2.25 -10.33 -5.76
N ILE A 93 1.27 -10.01 -4.91
CA ILE A 93 -0.15 -10.00 -5.28
C ILE A 93 -0.59 -8.53 -5.31
N ASN A 94 -0.99 -8.06 -6.49
CA ASN A 94 -1.56 -6.72 -6.68
C ASN A 94 -3.08 -6.81 -6.57
N LEU A 95 -3.67 -6.00 -5.69
CA LEU A 95 -5.10 -6.03 -5.33
C LEU A 95 -5.82 -4.76 -5.80
#